data_AF-A0A2V5MLQ8-F1
#
_entry.id   AF-A0A2V5MLQ8-F1
#
_cell.length_a   1.000
_cell.length_b   1.000
_cell.length_c   1.000
_cell.angle_alpha   90.00
_cell.angle_beta   90.00
_cell.angle_gamma   90.00
#
_symmetry.space_group_name_H-M   'P 1'
#
loop_
_entity.id
_entity.type
_entity.pdbx_description
1 polymer ?
#
loop_
_entity_poly.entity_id
_entity_poly.type
_entity_poly.pdbx_seq_one_letter_code
_entity_poly.pdbx_strand_id
1 'polypeptide(L)'
;NMVGDRITGLLGLLLAPAVLTAVADAEAAGGDHADIDKSVFHLFNPTPAQYLREMDTDGPGATESPYTVDAGHFQIELTFLAYAYDTDRRGYELKAWAIAPMILKVGLLNQVDAQLVLEPYQVVEERIGSQRVTSRGFGDMTLRLKYNFWGNDAGRTAFAATPYVKFPTSAEGLGNNSIEGGLVLPLSVDLPEDFWLGLTTRFDVMRDERKDGYHP
;
A
#
# COMPACT_ATOMS: atom_id res chain seq x y z
N ASN A 1 -13.02 6.63 -20.86
CA ASN A 1 -12.91 8.11 -20.90
C ASN A 1 -11.43 8.35 -20.65
N MET A 2 -10.63 8.70 -21.67
CA MET A 2 -9.13 8.62 -21.66
C MET A 2 -8.43 9.32 -20.47
N VAL A 3 -9.18 10.11 -19.70
CA VAL A 3 -8.78 10.84 -18.49
C VAL A 3 -8.66 9.92 -17.27
N GLY A 4 -9.60 8.98 -17.07
CA GLY A 4 -9.59 8.09 -15.90
C GLY A 4 -8.44 7.08 -15.91
N ASP A 5 -8.16 6.52 -17.09
CA ASP A 5 -7.09 5.53 -17.35
C ASP A 5 -5.69 6.04 -16.98
N ARG A 6 -5.44 7.35 -17.13
CA ARG A 6 -4.16 7.95 -16.77
C ARG A 6 -4.07 8.28 -15.29
N ILE A 7 -5.16 8.57 -14.60
CA ILE A 7 -5.17 8.83 -13.16
C ILE A 7 -4.85 7.54 -12.39
N THR A 8 -5.45 6.41 -12.78
CA THR A 8 -5.18 5.09 -12.15
C THR A 8 -3.77 4.59 -12.48
N GLY A 9 -3.27 4.86 -13.69
CA GLY A 9 -1.89 4.52 -14.09
C GLY A 9 -0.80 5.43 -13.52
N LEU A 10 -1.04 6.74 -13.36
CA LEU A 10 -0.04 7.70 -12.85
C LEU A 10 0.04 7.76 -11.32
N LEU A 11 -1.03 7.45 -10.58
CA LEU A 11 -0.86 7.20 -9.13
C LEU A 11 0.00 5.96 -8.85
N GLY A 12 0.06 5.00 -9.79
CA GLY A 12 1.04 3.91 -9.77
C GLY A 12 2.46 4.31 -10.17
N LEU A 13 2.66 5.55 -10.63
CA LEU A 13 3.95 6.10 -11.04
C LEU A 13 4.36 7.27 -10.12
N LEU A 14 4.25 7.08 -8.80
CA LEU A 14 4.91 7.96 -7.84
C LEU A 14 6.43 7.78 -8.01
N LEU A 15 7.03 8.73 -8.73
CA LEU A 15 8.46 9.00 -8.73
C LEU A 15 8.94 9.04 -7.27
N ALA A 16 9.93 8.18 -7.01
CA ALA A 16 10.62 7.96 -5.74
C ALA A 16 10.43 9.09 -4.71
N PRO A 17 9.66 8.86 -3.64
CA PRO A 17 9.66 9.79 -2.52
C PRO A 17 11.04 9.74 -1.87
N ALA A 18 11.61 10.92 -1.64
CA ALA A 18 12.73 11.06 -0.72
C ALA A 18 12.20 10.70 0.67
N VAL A 19 12.51 9.48 1.12
CA VAL A 19 12.22 9.02 2.47
C VAL A 19 13.15 9.78 3.41
N LEU A 20 12.61 10.70 4.21
CA LEU A 20 13.29 11.20 5.39
C LEU A 20 12.93 10.26 6.55
N THR A 21 13.70 9.19 6.72
CA THR A 21 13.66 8.34 7.91
C THR A 21 14.23 9.11 9.09
N ALA A 22 13.35 9.68 9.92
CA ALA A 22 13.69 9.98 11.31
C ALA A 22 13.41 8.72 12.12
N VAL A 23 14.42 7.85 12.24
CA VAL A 23 14.38 6.76 13.22
C VAL A 23 14.66 7.40 14.58
N ALA A 24 13.65 7.47 15.44
CA ALA A 24 13.93 7.61 16.85
C ALA A 24 14.54 6.29 17.30
N ASP A 25 15.73 6.32 17.90
CA ASP A 25 16.37 5.15 18.51
C ASP A 25 15.41 4.55 19.55
N ALA A 26 14.61 3.58 19.12
CA ALA A 26 14.03 2.59 20.00
C ALA A 26 15.09 1.50 20.10
N GLU A 27 15.73 1.44 21.26
CA GLU A 27 16.67 0.39 21.63
C GLU A 27 16.13 -0.97 21.19
N ALA A 28 16.80 -1.59 20.22
CA ALA A 28 16.39 -2.86 19.67
C ALA A 28 16.38 -3.88 20.81
N ALA A 29 15.18 -4.28 21.23
CA ALA A 29 14.99 -5.48 22.03
C ALA A 29 15.21 -6.70 21.11
N GLY A 30 16.46 -6.89 20.67
CA GLY A 30 16.95 -8.12 20.06
C GLY A 30 17.05 -9.18 21.14
N GLY A 31 15.91 -9.57 21.69
CA GLY A 31 15.79 -10.78 22.49
C GLY A 31 15.68 -11.95 21.53
N ASP A 32 16.68 -12.83 21.58
CA ASP A 32 16.60 -14.22 21.12
C ASP A 32 15.49 -14.91 21.94
N HIS A 33 14.24 -14.56 21.63
CA HIS A 33 13.07 -15.11 22.26
C HIS A 33 12.87 -16.48 21.64
N ALA A 34 13.05 -17.52 22.46
CA ALA A 34 12.74 -18.90 22.11
C ALA A 34 11.48 -18.96 21.25
N ASP A 35 11.53 -19.76 20.18
CA ASP A 35 10.50 -19.93 19.15
C ASP A 35 9.14 -20.24 19.81
N ILE A 36 8.41 -19.20 20.20
CA ILE A 36 7.11 -19.35 20.85
C ILE A 36 6.07 -19.60 19.78
N ASP A 37 5.14 -20.50 20.07
CA ASP A 37 4.01 -20.69 19.18
C ASP A 37 3.06 -19.48 19.27
N LYS A 38 3.20 -18.55 18.32
CA LYS A 38 2.35 -17.36 18.21
C LYS A 38 0.96 -17.66 17.63
N SER A 39 0.65 -18.90 17.24
CA SER A 39 -0.68 -19.25 16.69
C SER A 39 -1.82 -19.10 17.70
N VAL A 40 -1.48 -19.03 19.00
CA VAL A 40 -2.43 -18.79 20.09
C VAL A 40 -2.90 -17.33 20.20
N PHE A 41 -2.18 -16.39 19.57
CA PHE A 41 -2.54 -14.97 19.59
C PHE A 41 -3.45 -14.60 18.43
N HIS A 42 -4.39 -13.70 18.71
CA HIS A 42 -5.35 -13.18 17.74
C HIS A 42 -5.80 -11.77 18.16
N LEU A 43 -6.66 -11.13 17.37
CA LEU A 43 -7.13 -9.75 17.59
C LEU A 43 -7.57 -9.42 19.04
N PHE A 44 -8.13 -10.40 19.75
CA PHE A 44 -8.66 -10.24 21.11
C PHE A 44 -7.81 -10.94 22.19
N ASN A 45 -6.72 -11.59 21.78
CA ASN A 45 -5.68 -12.16 22.65
C ASN A 45 -4.32 -11.73 22.06
N PRO A 46 -3.92 -10.46 22.27
CA PRO A 46 -2.84 -9.85 21.53
C PRO A 46 -1.48 -10.51 21.82
N THR A 47 -0.58 -10.47 20.85
CA THR A 47 0.83 -10.86 21.06
C THR A 47 1.42 -9.97 22.16
N PRO A 48 2.00 -10.53 23.23
CA PRO A 48 2.67 -9.75 24.27
C PRO A 48 3.86 -8.95 23.72
N ALA A 49 4.12 -7.79 24.32
CA ALA A 49 5.15 -6.84 23.86
C ALA A 49 6.55 -7.48 23.70
N GLN A 50 6.92 -8.40 24.58
CA GLN A 50 8.21 -9.11 24.52
C GLN A 50 8.31 -10.12 23.36
N TYR A 51 7.23 -10.37 22.63
CA TYR A 51 7.21 -11.29 21.50
C TYR A 51 6.88 -10.58 20.19
N LEU A 52 6.90 -9.25 20.16
CA LEU A 52 6.64 -8.52 18.92
C LEU A 52 7.78 -8.70 17.94
N ARG A 53 7.42 -8.89 16.67
CA ARG A 53 8.39 -8.84 15.58
C ARG A 53 8.82 -7.40 15.33
N GLU A 54 9.93 -7.25 14.64
CA GLU A 54 10.36 -5.94 14.15
C GLU A 54 9.29 -5.34 13.22
N MET A 55 9.03 -4.05 13.38
CA MET A 55 8.03 -3.36 12.58
C MET A 55 8.56 -3.18 11.16
N ASP A 56 7.76 -3.62 10.19
CA ASP A 56 8.07 -3.48 8.78
C ASP A 56 6.97 -2.67 8.07
N THR A 57 7.37 -1.84 7.10
CA THR A 57 6.47 -0.93 6.39
C THR A 57 6.40 -1.27 4.92
N ASP A 58 5.20 -1.22 4.32
CA ASP A 58 5.09 -1.34 2.85
C ASP A 58 5.74 -0.11 2.18
N GLY A 59 5.78 1.02 2.89
CA GLY A 59 6.42 2.24 2.42
C GLY A 59 5.68 2.85 1.22
N PRO A 60 6.18 3.97 0.67
CA PRO A 60 5.52 4.65 -0.43
C PRO A 60 5.99 4.17 -1.82
N GLY A 61 6.71 3.05 -1.89
CA GLY A 61 7.31 2.51 -3.11
C GLY A 61 6.39 1.56 -3.89
N ALA A 62 6.90 1.01 -4.99
CA ALA A 62 6.18 0.02 -5.81
C ALA A 62 6.31 -1.43 -5.28
N THR A 63 7.16 -1.64 -4.27
CA THR A 63 7.39 -2.95 -3.65
C THR A 63 6.64 -3.00 -2.33
N GLU A 64 5.90 -4.08 -2.12
CA GLU A 64 5.12 -4.33 -0.91
C GLU A 64 5.83 -5.37 -0.05
N SER A 65 5.58 -5.33 1.25
CA SER A 65 6.19 -6.24 2.20
C SER A 65 5.39 -7.53 2.38
N PRO A 66 6.04 -8.69 2.56
CA PRO A 66 5.36 -9.92 2.92
C PRO A 66 5.00 -10.02 4.41
N TYR A 67 5.48 -9.11 5.27
CA TYR A 67 5.31 -9.20 6.72
C TYR A 67 3.95 -8.65 7.17
N THR A 68 3.36 -9.28 8.19
CA THR A 68 2.09 -8.84 8.80
C THR A 68 2.29 -8.16 10.14
N VAL A 69 1.33 -7.33 10.54
CA VAL A 69 1.26 -6.79 11.90
C VAL A 69 0.97 -7.91 12.91
N ASP A 70 1.60 -7.87 14.09
CA ASP A 70 1.35 -8.82 15.17
C ASP A 70 -0.12 -8.79 15.63
N ALA A 71 -0.61 -9.95 16.05
CA ALA A 71 -1.99 -10.14 16.45
C ALA A 71 -2.41 -9.14 17.54
N GLY A 72 -3.52 -8.44 17.31
CA GLY A 72 -4.07 -7.46 18.23
C GLY A 72 -3.31 -6.14 18.29
N HIS A 73 -2.38 -5.88 17.37
CA HIS A 73 -1.64 -4.62 17.27
C HIS A 73 -2.00 -3.85 16.01
N PHE A 74 -1.66 -2.56 16.02
CA PHE A 74 -2.03 -1.61 14.97
C PHE A 74 -0.79 -0.92 14.43
N GLN A 75 -0.80 -0.62 13.14
CA GLN A 75 0.22 0.17 12.48
C GLN A 75 -0.44 1.20 11.60
N ILE A 76 0.14 2.40 11.56
CA ILE A 76 -0.30 3.52 10.73
C ILE A 76 0.89 3.91 9.88
N GLU A 77 0.76 3.76 8.57
CA GLU A 77 1.72 4.30 7.61
C GLU A 77 1.14 5.56 6.99
N LEU A 78 1.85 6.67 7.08
CA LEU A 78 1.37 7.99 6.68
C LEU A 78 2.44 8.69 5.83
N THR A 79 2.05 9.18 4.66
CA THR A 79 2.85 10.17 3.92
C THR A 79 2.21 11.54 4.11
N PHE A 80 2.94 12.51 4.67
CA PHE A 80 2.37 13.86 4.92
C PHE A 80 1.95 14.57 3.64
N LEU A 81 2.80 14.52 2.61
CA LEU A 81 2.57 15.16 1.32
C LEU A 81 3.26 14.36 0.21
N ALA A 82 2.52 14.02 -0.84
CA ALA A 82 3.06 13.48 -2.08
C ALA A 82 2.76 14.44 -3.24
N TYR A 83 3.68 14.52 -4.19
CA TYR A 83 3.55 15.35 -5.39
C TYR A 83 3.94 14.54 -6.63
N ALA A 84 3.12 14.60 -7.66
CA ALA A 84 3.42 14.04 -8.97
C ALA A 84 3.28 15.10 -10.06
N TYR A 85 4.15 15.02 -11.07
CA TYR A 85 4.15 15.89 -12.23
C TYR A 85 4.43 15.06 -13.48
N ASP A 86 3.59 15.19 -14.49
CA ASP A 86 3.78 14.56 -15.79
C ASP A 86 3.46 15.53 -16.92
N THR A 87 4.15 15.38 -18.04
CA THR A 87 3.94 16.19 -19.23
C THR A 87 4.31 15.43 -20.49
N ASP A 88 3.60 15.71 -21.58
CA ASP A 88 3.92 15.14 -22.89
C ASP A 88 4.23 16.19 -23.96
N ARG A 89 4.79 15.71 -25.08
CA ARG A 89 5.12 16.56 -26.24
C ARG A 89 3.90 17.12 -26.98
N ARG A 90 2.68 16.70 -26.63
CA ARG A 90 1.41 17.10 -27.26
C ARG A 90 0.68 18.18 -26.46
N GLY A 91 1.32 18.72 -25.41
CA GLY A 91 0.78 19.81 -24.60
C GLY A 91 -0.15 19.35 -23.48
N TYR A 92 -0.02 18.08 -23.06
CA TYR A 92 -0.60 17.59 -21.80
C TYR A 92 0.31 17.94 -20.63
N GLU A 93 -0.29 18.36 -19.52
CA GLU A 93 0.36 18.55 -18.22
C GLU A 93 -0.57 18.03 -17.12
N LEU A 94 0.00 17.22 -16.21
CA LEU A 94 -0.64 16.74 -14.99
C LEU A 94 0.16 17.22 -13.77
N LYS A 95 -0.54 17.77 -12.78
CA LYS A 95 -0.03 17.99 -11.43
C LYS A 95 -0.96 17.33 -10.43
N ALA A 96 -0.41 16.53 -9.54
CA ALA A 96 -1.18 15.92 -8.47
C ALA A 96 -0.50 16.16 -7.12
N TRP A 97 -1.31 16.50 -6.12
CA TRP A 97 -0.91 16.53 -4.71
C TRP A 97 -1.80 15.57 -3.93
N ALA A 98 -1.21 14.76 -3.07
CA ALA A 98 -1.95 13.97 -2.07
C ALA A 98 -1.51 14.40 -0.67
N ILE A 99 -2.47 14.73 0.18
CA ILE A 99 -2.26 15.15 1.56
C ILE A 99 -2.68 14.03 2.48
N ALA A 100 -1.74 13.60 3.33
CA ALA A 100 -1.94 12.53 4.30
C ALA A 100 -2.46 11.19 3.74
N PRO A 101 -2.08 10.71 2.53
CA PRO A 101 -2.40 9.33 2.17
C PRO A 101 -1.81 8.38 3.21
N MET A 102 -2.61 7.39 3.60
CA MET A 102 -2.26 6.51 4.72
C MET A 102 -2.79 5.09 4.57
N ILE A 103 -2.12 4.16 5.25
CA ILE A 103 -2.53 2.77 5.42
C ILE A 103 -2.72 2.51 6.91
N LEU A 104 -3.94 2.15 7.30
CA LEU A 104 -4.27 1.69 8.64
C LEU A 104 -4.22 0.17 8.64
N LYS A 105 -3.42 -0.45 9.50
CA LYS A 105 -3.26 -1.91 9.58
C LYS A 105 -3.63 -2.42 10.96
N VAL A 106 -4.21 -3.62 11.01
CA VAL A 106 -4.50 -4.35 12.25
C VAL A 106 -4.15 -5.82 12.10
N GLY A 107 -3.34 -6.35 13.02
CA GLY A 107 -3.03 -7.78 13.07
C GLY A 107 -4.23 -8.58 13.58
N LEU A 108 -4.76 -9.47 12.75
CA LEU A 108 -5.90 -10.33 13.08
C LEU A 108 -5.44 -11.64 13.73
N LEU A 109 -4.38 -12.23 13.18
CA LEU A 109 -3.69 -13.44 13.61
C LEU A 109 -2.17 -13.20 13.48
N ASN A 110 -1.35 -14.18 13.90
CA ASN A 110 0.10 -14.05 13.74
C ASN A 110 0.52 -13.74 12.30
N GLN A 111 -0.10 -14.43 11.33
CA GLN A 111 0.21 -14.39 9.90
C GLN A 111 -0.86 -13.67 9.04
N VAL A 112 -1.80 -12.96 9.67
CA VAL A 112 -2.90 -12.28 8.96
C VAL A 112 -3.10 -10.87 9.48
N ASP A 113 -3.07 -9.88 8.60
CA ASP A 113 -3.53 -8.51 8.89
C ASP A 113 -4.62 -8.04 7.93
N ALA A 114 -5.42 -7.10 8.40
CA ALA A 114 -6.34 -6.33 7.56
C ALA A 114 -5.84 -4.90 7.45
N GLN A 115 -6.02 -4.30 6.26
CA GLN A 115 -5.54 -2.96 5.99
C GLN A 115 -6.59 -2.11 5.30
N LEU A 116 -6.65 -0.84 5.67
CA LEU A 116 -7.47 0.18 5.03
C LEU A 116 -6.57 1.27 4.48
N VAL A 117 -6.54 1.41 3.16
CA VAL A 117 -5.85 2.50 2.47
C VAL A 117 -6.82 3.65 2.28
N LEU A 118 -6.38 4.84 2.67
CA LEU A 118 -7.13 6.07 2.63
C LEU A 118 -6.35 7.16 1.90
N GLU A 119 -7.06 7.93 1.09
CA GLU A 119 -6.55 9.12 0.42
C GLU A 119 -7.40 10.33 0.85
N PRO A 120 -7.14 10.91 2.04
CA PRO A 120 -8.05 11.86 2.66
C PRO A 120 -8.31 13.11 1.82
N TYR A 121 -7.27 13.60 1.14
CA TYR A 121 -7.40 14.76 0.30
C TYR A 121 -6.37 14.76 -0.83
N GLN A 122 -6.84 14.90 -2.05
CA GLN A 122 -6.03 15.01 -3.24
C GLN A 122 -6.49 16.20 -4.09
N VAL A 123 -5.54 16.79 -4.83
CA VAL A 123 -5.78 17.85 -5.81
C VAL A 123 -5.11 17.41 -7.10
N VAL A 124 -5.89 17.28 -8.16
CA VAL A 124 -5.41 16.89 -9.49
C VAL A 124 -5.72 18.01 -10.46
N GLU A 125 -4.69 18.52 -11.13
CA GLU A 125 -4.80 19.52 -12.16
C GLU A 125 -4.34 18.94 -13.49
N GLU A 126 -5.24 18.94 -14.47
CA GLU A 126 -4.96 18.53 -15.82
C GLU A 126 -5.03 19.72 -16.77
N ARG A 127 -4.11 19.77 -17.72
CA ARG A 127 -4.10 20.77 -18.78
C ARG A 127 -3.89 20.11 -20.13
N ILE A 128 -4.72 20.48 -21.10
CA ILE A 128 -4.59 20.07 -22.50
C ILE A 128 -4.69 21.35 -23.34
N GLY A 129 -3.56 21.80 -23.88
CA GLY A 129 -3.50 23.08 -24.59
C GLY A 129 -3.89 24.26 -23.69
N SER A 130 -4.99 24.96 -24.02
CA SER A 130 -5.53 26.07 -23.22
C SER A 130 -6.58 25.64 -22.17
N GLN A 131 -7.06 24.40 -22.23
CA GLN A 131 -8.06 23.90 -21.27
C GLN A 131 -7.37 23.43 -20.00
N ARG A 132 -7.95 23.78 -18.85
CA ARG A 132 -7.52 23.34 -17.51
C ARG A 132 -8.70 22.79 -16.74
N VAL A 133 -8.54 21.61 -16.16
CA VAL A 133 -9.50 20.97 -15.25
C VAL A 133 -8.80 20.77 -13.91
N THR A 134 -9.53 21.04 -12.82
CA THR A 134 -9.03 20.82 -11.46
C THR A 134 -10.06 20.03 -10.68
N SER A 135 -9.66 18.84 -10.24
CA SER A 135 -10.42 17.96 -9.36
C SER A 135 -9.81 17.99 -7.97
N ARG A 136 -10.64 17.95 -6.93
CA ARG A 136 -10.16 17.91 -5.54
C ARG A 136 -11.14 17.22 -4.61
N GLY A 137 -10.62 16.61 -3.55
CA GLY A 137 -11.44 15.96 -2.54
C GLY A 137 -10.85 14.65 -2.05
N PHE A 138 -11.71 13.83 -1.46
CA PHE A 138 -11.37 12.51 -0.95
C PHE A 138 -11.17 11.52 -2.10
N GLY A 139 -10.28 10.53 -1.93
CA GLY A 139 -10.01 9.47 -2.91
C GLY A 139 -10.80 8.18 -2.71
N ASP A 140 -10.45 7.16 -3.48
CA ASP A 140 -11.06 5.84 -3.34
C ASP A 140 -10.49 5.13 -2.10
N MET A 141 -11.35 4.45 -1.34
CA MET A 141 -10.93 3.63 -0.20
C MET A 141 -10.58 2.23 -0.69
N THR A 142 -9.50 1.64 -0.18
CA THR A 142 -9.14 0.26 -0.50
C THR A 142 -9.04 -0.57 0.77
N LEU A 143 -9.80 -1.67 0.81
CA LEU A 143 -9.67 -2.70 1.83
C LEU A 143 -8.74 -3.80 1.33
N ARG A 144 -7.78 -4.21 2.17
CA ARG A 144 -6.81 -5.26 1.87
C ARG A 144 -6.81 -6.29 2.99
N LEU A 145 -6.50 -7.52 2.66
CA LEU A 145 -6.22 -8.58 3.63
C LEU A 145 -4.89 -9.20 3.27
N LYS A 146 -3.89 -9.18 4.16
CA LYS A 146 -2.58 -9.80 3.92
C LYS A 146 -2.51 -11.12 4.67
N TYR A 147 -2.09 -12.17 3.96
CA TYR A 147 -1.77 -13.47 4.54
C TYR A 147 -0.30 -13.79 4.26
N ASN A 148 0.53 -13.89 5.29
CA ASN A 148 1.89 -14.38 5.18
C ASN A 148 1.90 -15.91 5.12
N PHE A 149 2.49 -16.48 4.07
CA PHE A 149 2.62 -17.93 3.92
C PHE A 149 3.80 -18.49 4.69
N TRP A 150 4.92 -17.77 4.71
CA TRP A 150 6.12 -18.11 5.49
C TRP A 150 7.01 -16.88 5.69
N GLY A 151 7.96 -17.02 6.60
CA GLY A 151 9.01 -16.03 6.84
C GLY A 151 8.62 -14.92 7.79
N ASN A 152 7.39 -14.91 8.34
CA ASN A 152 6.88 -13.78 9.11
C ASN A 152 7.68 -13.40 10.36
N ASP A 153 8.29 -14.38 11.01
CA ASP A 153 9.01 -14.22 12.28
C ASP A 153 10.50 -14.63 12.17
N ALA A 154 10.86 -15.46 11.19
CA ALA A 154 12.22 -15.93 10.99
C ALA A 154 12.43 -16.51 9.58
N GLY A 155 13.70 -16.59 9.18
CA GLY A 155 14.13 -17.19 7.92
C GLY A 155 14.62 -16.16 6.92
N ARG A 156 15.29 -16.62 5.87
CA ARG A 156 15.93 -15.76 4.85
C ARG A 156 14.99 -15.31 3.74
N THR A 157 13.74 -15.77 3.76
CA THR A 157 12.75 -15.45 2.73
C THR A 157 11.38 -15.34 3.36
N ALA A 158 10.58 -14.42 2.86
CA ALA A 158 9.19 -14.27 3.27
C ALA A 158 8.30 -14.06 2.05
N PHE A 159 7.08 -14.61 2.10
CA PHE A 159 6.13 -14.50 0.99
C PHE A 159 4.70 -14.37 1.52
N ALA A 160 3.91 -13.53 0.85
CA ALA A 160 2.53 -13.30 1.22
C ALA A 160 1.61 -13.20 0.01
N ALA A 161 0.31 -13.19 0.29
CA ALA A 161 -0.73 -12.80 -0.64
C ALA A 161 -1.57 -11.71 0.01
N THR A 162 -1.84 -10.65 -0.75
CA THR A 162 -2.65 -9.52 -0.34
C THR A 162 -3.76 -9.27 -1.34
N PRO A 163 -4.88 -10.03 -1.30
CA PRO A 163 -6.09 -9.65 -2.00
C PRO A 163 -6.60 -8.29 -1.52
N TYR A 164 -7.18 -7.53 -2.46
CA TYR A 164 -7.73 -6.22 -2.15
C TYR A 164 -9.00 -5.90 -2.94
N VAL A 165 -9.80 -4.98 -2.40
CA VAL A 165 -10.98 -4.39 -3.04
C VAL A 165 -10.96 -2.88 -2.87
N LYS A 166 -11.04 -2.16 -3.98
CA LYS A 166 -11.18 -0.70 -4.06
C LYS A 166 -12.65 -0.34 -4.18
N PHE A 167 -13.09 0.62 -3.38
CA PHE A 167 -14.45 1.15 -3.38
C PHE A 167 -14.51 2.54 -4.04
N PRO A 168 -15.56 2.83 -4.83
CA PRO A 168 -15.73 4.10 -5.52
C PRO A 168 -16.22 5.20 -4.55
N THR A 169 -15.35 5.64 -3.65
CA THR A 169 -15.65 6.67 -2.63
C THR A 169 -15.05 8.03 -2.97
N SER A 170 -14.28 8.11 -4.05
CA SER A 170 -13.63 9.34 -4.50
C SER A 170 -14.62 10.45 -4.87
N ALA A 171 -14.19 11.69 -4.68
CA ALA A 171 -14.93 12.84 -5.16
C ALA A 171 -14.95 12.89 -6.71
N GLU A 172 -15.87 13.68 -7.25
CA GLU A 172 -16.06 13.82 -8.70
C GLU A 172 -14.74 14.20 -9.40
N GLY A 173 -14.42 13.47 -10.46
CA GLY A 173 -13.23 13.72 -11.28
C GLY A 173 -11.91 13.20 -10.69
N LEU A 174 -11.92 12.44 -9.60
CA LEU A 174 -10.72 11.82 -9.00
C LEU A 174 -10.62 10.30 -9.18
N GLY A 175 -11.75 9.60 -9.32
CA GLY A 175 -11.76 8.15 -9.56
C GLY A 175 -12.63 7.75 -10.73
N ASN A 176 -12.84 6.43 -10.89
CA ASN A 176 -13.56 5.84 -12.01
C ASN A 176 -14.96 5.32 -11.65
N ASN A 177 -15.45 5.65 -10.45
CA ASN A 177 -16.76 5.28 -9.93
C ASN A 177 -17.08 3.77 -10.09
N SER A 178 -16.06 2.93 -9.92
CA SER A 178 -16.16 1.48 -10.09
C SER A 178 -15.50 0.74 -8.94
N ILE A 179 -16.08 -0.40 -8.56
CA ILE A 179 -15.41 -1.35 -7.67
C ILE A 179 -14.36 -2.07 -8.49
N GLU A 180 -13.14 -2.14 -7.95
CA GLU A 180 -12.02 -2.89 -8.53
C GLU A 180 -11.42 -3.77 -7.44
N GLY A 181 -10.63 -4.75 -7.84
CA GLY A 181 -9.91 -5.58 -6.90
C GLY A 181 -8.74 -6.24 -7.56
N GLY A 182 -7.98 -6.99 -6.77
CA GLY A 182 -6.81 -7.66 -7.29
C GLY A 182 -6.12 -8.49 -6.23
N LEU A 183 -4.94 -8.97 -6.59
CA LEU A 183 -4.08 -9.79 -5.76
C LEU A 183 -2.64 -9.30 -5.90
N VAL A 184 -2.02 -8.99 -4.76
CA VAL A 184 -0.59 -8.65 -4.68
C VAL A 184 0.16 -9.82 -4.03
N LEU A 185 1.29 -10.21 -4.60
CA LEU A 185 2.15 -11.29 -4.13
C LEU A 185 3.57 -10.74 -3.87
N PRO A 186 3.85 -10.24 -2.65
CA PRO A 186 5.19 -9.80 -2.28
C PRO A 186 6.07 -10.99 -1.85
N LEU A 187 7.33 -10.95 -2.26
CA LEU A 187 8.41 -11.86 -1.91
C LEU A 187 9.61 -11.03 -1.42
N SER A 188 10.15 -11.39 -0.26
CA SER A 188 11.43 -10.87 0.24
C SER A 188 12.46 -11.99 0.31
N VAL A 189 13.72 -11.66 -0.01
CA VAL A 189 14.87 -12.57 0.05
C VAL A 189 16.08 -11.85 0.63
N ASP A 190 16.62 -12.35 1.74
CA ASP A 190 17.84 -11.86 2.35
C ASP A 190 19.07 -12.39 1.61
N LEU A 191 19.90 -11.46 1.17
CA LEU A 191 21.15 -11.71 0.47
C LEU A 191 22.33 -11.57 1.47
N PRO A 192 23.54 -12.05 1.12
CA PRO A 192 24.72 -11.84 1.95
C PRO A 192 25.02 -10.34 2.17
N GLU A 193 25.78 -10.03 3.23
CA GLU A 193 26.28 -8.67 3.51
C GLU A 193 25.17 -7.62 3.71
N ASP A 194 24.09 -8.00 4.42
CA ASP A 194 22.95 -7.14 4.78
C ASP A 194 22.15 -6.58 3.59
N PHE A 195 22.34 -7.13 2.39
CA PHE A 195 21.50 -6.83 1.23
C PHE A 195 20.20 -7.63 1.30
N TRP A 196 19.13 -7.07 0.73
CA TRP A 196 17.86 -7.78 0.56
C TRP A 196 17.26 -7.48 -0.82
N LEU A 197 16.43 -8.40 -1.32
CA LEU A 197 15.69 -8.28 -2.57
C LEU A 197 14.18 -8.38 -2.29
N GLY A 198 13.44 -7.33 -2.66
CA GLY A 198 11.98 -7.34 -2.69
C GLY A 198 11.46 -7.48 -4.11
N LEU A 199 10.53 -8.41 -4.31
CA LEU A 199 9.78 -8.60 -5.56
C LEU A 199 8.29 -8.51 -5.26
N THR A 200 7.53 -7.77 -6.05
CA THR A 200 6.08 -7.69 -5.94
C THR A 200 5.44 -8.02 -7.28
N THR A 201 4.58 -9.04 -7.30
CA THR A 201 3.74 -9.36 -8.46
C THR A 201 2.31 -8.92 -8.17
N ARG A 202 1.64 -8.27 -9.13
CA ARG A 202 0.26 -7.78 -8.97
C ARG A 202 -0.61 -8.26 -10.13
N PHE A 203 -1.81 -8.71 -9.79
CA PHE A 203 -2.90 -9.04 -10.72
C PHE A 203 -4.09 -8.15 -10.39
N ASP A 204 -4.59 -7.42 -11.37
CA ASP A 204 -5.64 -6.42 -11.17
C ASP A 204 -6.88 -6.78 -12.00
N VAL A 205 -8.06 -6.71 -11.39
CA VAL A 205 -9.35 -6.93 -12.05
C VAL A 205 -10.06 -5.59 -12.14
N MET A 206 -9.96 -4.98 -13.31
CA MET A 206 -10.46 -3.63 -13.58
C MET A 206 -11.78 -3.67 -14.37
N ARG A 207 -12.62 -2.66 -14.17
CA ARG A 207 -13.89 -2.55 -14.91
C ARG A 207 -13.61 -2.12 -16.35
N ASP A 208 -14.28 -2.74 -17.31
CA ASP A 208 -14.19 -2.42 -18.73
C ASP A 208 -14.83 -1.05 -19.02
N GLU A 209 -14.09 -0.14 -19.67
CA GLU A 209 -14.59 1.19 -20.04
C GLU A 209 -15.64 1.18 -21.16
N ARG A 210 -15.83 0.06 -21.87
CA ARG A 210 -16.71 -0.02 -23.05
C ARG A 210 -17.86 -1.04 -22.91
N LYS A 211 -17.92 -1.81 -21.83
CA LYS A 211 -18.95 -2.81 -21.55
C LYS A 211 -19.22 -2.90 -20.05
N ASP A 212 -20.35 -3.49 -19.65
CA ASP A 212 -20.70 -3.73 -18.24
C ASP A 212 -19.86 -4.86 -17.57
N GLY A 213 -18.64 -5.14 -18.05
CA GLY A 213 -17.81 -6.30 -17.65
C GLY A 213 -16.50 -5.95 -16.93
N TYR A 214 -15.74 -6.98 -16.53
CA TYR A 214 -14.42 -6.89 -15.89
C TYR A 214 -13.36 -7.60 -16.74
N HIS A 215 -12.10 -7.13 -16.71
CA HIS A 215 -10.95 -7.81 -17.31
C HIS A 215 -9.81 -7.99 -16.29
N PRO A 216 -9.08 -9.11 -16.33
CA PRO A 216 -7.88 -9.37 -15.52
C PRO A 216 -6.61 -8.72 -16.09
#